data_AF-A0A9P7MJR0-F1
#
_entry.id   AF-A0A9P7MJR0-F1
#
_cell.length_a   1.000
_cell.length_b   1.000
_cell.length_c   1.000
_cell.angle_alpha   90.00
_cell.angle_beta   90.00
_cell.angle_gamma   90.00
#
_symmetry.space_group_name_H-M   'P 1'
#
loop_
_entity.id
_entity.type
_entity.pdbx_description
1 polymer ?
#
loop_
_entity_poly.entity_id
_entity_poly.type
_entity_poly.pdbx_seq_one_letter_code
_entity_poly.pdbx_strand_id
1 'polypeptide(L)'
;MARASTRSGSSVAYAPRAVSRVRTYNWPPLQLNFWILIMLLSSATVVGVFANFVQIQLQLGLPIPWYFIYYITVGCIALLFIGGIFWLIAKRRLLPAIVMIGAFILFVMWLIGLVVVSVQLWGPDGSIETTCNLHVFNGDPHGQNQETMAWLQQRSICQCWHLVFAMSLTGVAFLVWVMIMAYQVFVNS
;
A
#
# COMPACT_ATOMS: atom_id res chain seq x y z
N MET A 1 42.75 -54.18 -51.95
CA MET A 1 41.31 -54.08 -52.33
C MET A 1 40.53 -53.58 -51.12
N ALA A 2 39.79 -52.50 -51.34
CA ALA A 2 39.09 -51.70 -50.34
C ALA A 2 37.95 -52.44 -49.65
N ARG A 3 37.60 -52.01 -48.42
CA ARG A 3 36.20 -51.96 -47.96
C ARG A 3 36.01 -50.86 -46.91
N ALA A 4 35.59 -49.71 -47.45
CA ALA A 4 34.63 -48.75 -46.95
C ALA A 4 34.23 -48.81 -45.46
N SER A 5 34.59 -47.73 -44.77
CA SER A 5 33.87 -47.14 -43.65
C SER A 5 32.47 -46.67 -44.06
N THR A 6 31.44 -47.05 -43.30
CA THR A 6 30.19 -46.29 -43.14
C THR A 6 29.47 -46.75 -41.87
N ARG A 7 29.75 -46.07 -40.76
CA ARG A 7 28.94 -46.15 -39.53
C ARG A 7 27.84 -45.11 -39.68
N SER A 8 26.60 -45.53 -39.97
CA SER A 8 25.44 -44.62 -40.04
C SER A 8 24.19 -45.32 -39.53
N GLY A 9 23.44 -44.59 -38.69
CA GLY A 9 22.08 -44.90 -38.25
C GLY A 9 22.03 -45.79 -37.01
N SER A 10 21.55 -45.38 -35.83
CA SER A 10 20.55 -44.36 -35.56
C SER A 10 20.59 -44.05 -34.05
N SER A 11 21.21 -42.94 -33.67
CA SER A 11 21.01 -42.38 -32.33
C SER A 11 19.66 -41.67 -32.35
N VAL A 12 18.63 -42.36 -31.86
CA VAL A 12 17.35 -41.74 -31.50
C VAL A 12 17.67 -40.70 -30.44
N ALA A 13 17.85 -39.45 -30.87
CA ALA A 13 17.94 -38.31 -29.99
C ALA A 13 16.56 -38.15 -29.35
N TYR A 14 16.38 -38.73 -28.17
CA TYR A 14 15.32 -38.32 -27.27
C TYR A 14 15.55 -36.84 -26.98
N ALA A 15 14.84 -35.97 -27.69
CA ALA A 15 14.68 -34.59 -27.25
C ALA A 15 14.10 -34.69 -25.84
N PRO A 16 14.81 -34.25 -24.79
CA PRO A 16 14.19 -34.19 -23.49
C PRO A 16 13.01 -33.23 -23.68
N ARG A 17 11.78 -33.73 -23.48
CA ARG A 17 10.64 -32.86 -23.27
C ARG A 17 11.09 -31.92 -22.16
N ALA A 18 11.34 -30.67 -22.51
CA ALA A 18 11.47 -29.60 -21.54
C ALA A 18 10.11 -29.54 -20.86
N VAL A 19 9.93 -30.37 -19.83
CA VAL A 19 8.88 -30.20 -18.86
C VAL A 19 9.13 -28.80 -18.37
N SER A 20 8.30 -27.85 -18.79
CA SER A 20 8.30 -26.51 -18.25
C SER A 20 7.89 -26.69 -16.79
N ARG A 21 8.88 -27.01 -15.94
CA ARG A 21 8.73 -27.04 -14.50
C ARG A 21 8.31 -25.62 -14.18
N VAL A 22 7.02 -25.44 -13.95
CA VAL A 22 6.44 -24.18 -13.50
C VAL A 22 7.29 -23.76 -12.31
N ARG A 23 8.12 -22.72 -12.49
CA ARG A 23 9.08 -22.29 -11.48
C ARG A 23 8.27 -21.83 -10.27
N THR A 24 8.16 -22.69 -9.28
CA THR A 24 7.52 -22.37 -8.01
C THR A 24 8.47 -21.49 -7.24
N TYR A 25 8.18 -20.19 -7.22
CA TYR A 25 8.88 -19.24 -6.36
C TYR A 25 8.51 -19.55 -4.91
N ASN A 26 9.52 -19.83 -4.07
CA ASN A 26 9.30 -20.09 -2.66
C ASN A 26 9.26 -18.74 -1.91
N TRP A 27 8.06 -18.23 -1.67
CA TRP A 27 7.87 -17.00 -0.90
C TRP A 27 7.83 -17.30 0.59
N PRO A 28 8.49 -16.50 1.44
CA PRO A 28 8.39 -16.64 2.89
C PRO A 28 6.96 -16.34 3.35
N PRO A 29 6.19 -17.36 3.79
CA PRO A 29 4.74 -17.20 3.98
C PRO A 29 4.39 -16.25 5.13
N LEU A 30 5.21 -16.25 6.19
CA LEU A 30 4.99 -15.41 7.36
C LEU A 30 5.24 -13.92 7.05
N GLN A 31 6.34 -13.61 6.35
CA GLN A 31 6.70 -12.24 6.01
C GLN A 31 5.68 -11.63 5.04
N LEU A 32 5.21 -12.40 4.05
CA LEU A 32 4.22 -11.94 3.09
C LEU A 32 2.85 -11.70 3.74
N ASN A 33 2.38 -12.60 4.60
CA ASN A 33 1.12 -12.40 5.32
C ASN A 33 1.18 -11.19 6.26
N PHE A 34 2.30 -11.00 6.97
CA PHE A 34 2.51 -9.85 7.82
C PHE A 34 2.48 -8.53 7.02
N TRP A 35 3.14 -8.52 5.86
CA TRP A 35 3.13 -7.38 4.96
C TRP A 35 1.71 -7.05 4.46
N ILE A 36 0.95 -8.07 4.04
CA ILE A 36 -0.45 -7.90 3.58
C ILE A 36 -1.32 -7.28 4.67
N LEU A 37 -1.23 -7.77 5.91
CA LEU A 37 -2.03 -7.27 7.02
C LEU A 37 -1.76 -5.80 7.30
N ILE A 38 -0.49 -5.39 7.34
CA ILE A 38 -0.11 -4.01 7.61
C ILE A 38 -0.54 -3.08 6.48
N MET A 39 -0.35 -3.49 5.23
CA MET A 39 -0.79 -2.71 4.08
C MET A 39 -2.31 -2.61 3.98
N LEU A 40 -3.04 -3.64 4.40
CA LEU A 40 -4.50 -3.62 4.45
C LEU A 40 -4.99 -2.67 5.53
N LEU A 41 -4.37 -2.70 6.72
CA LEU A 41 -4.67 -1.78 7.80
C LEU A 41 -4.39 -0.33 7.39
N SER A 42 -3.21 -0.04 6.81
CA SER A 42 -2.85 1.32 6.37
C SER A 42 -3.78 1.84 5.28
N SER A 43 -4.08 1.03 4.27
CA SER A 43 -4.99 1.43 3.17
C SER A 43 -6.40 1.67 3.68
N ALA A 44 -6.92 0.80 4.56
CA ALA A 44 -8.25 0.97 5.14
C ALA A 44 -8.34 2.20 6.03
N THR A 45 -7.31 2.51 6.84
CA THR A 45 -7.29 3.72 7.68
C THR A 45 -7.27 4.98 6.83
N VAL A 46 -6.40 5.05 5.81
CA VAL A 46 -6.31 6.21 4.92
C VAL A 46 -7.66 6.44 4.23
N VAL A 47 -8.24 5.42 3.59
CA VAL A 47 -9.54 5.54 2.93
C VAL A 47 -10.65 5.94 3.91
N GLY A 48 -10.69 5.33 5.10
CA GLY A 48 -11.72 5.59 6.11
C GLY A 48 -11.67 7.02 6.65
N VAL A 49 -10.48 7.52 6.98
CA VAL A 49 -10.32 8.88 7.51
C VAL A 49 -10.66 9.95 6.46
N PHE A 50 -10.15 9.81 5.24
CA PHE A 50 -10.46 10.77 4.18
C PHE A 50 -11.93 10.71 3.75
N ALA A 51 -12.55 9.53 3.74
CA ALA A 51 -13.99 9.41 3.50
C ALA A 51 -14.80 10.16 4.56
N ASN A 52 -14.42 10.04 5.84
CA ASN A 52 -15.05 10.80 6.92
C ASN A 52 -14.86 12.31 6.74
N PHE A 53 -13.67 12.76 6.36
CA PHE A 53 -13.43 14.18 6.08
C PHE A 53 -14.27 14.70 4.90
N VAL A 54 -14.45 13.92 3.85
CA VAL A 54 -15.35 14.27 2.73
C VAL A 54 -16.78 14.45 3.23
N GLN A 55 -17.30 13.54 4.07
CA GLN A 55 -18.65 13.67 4.65
C GLN A 55 -18.79 14.96 5.48
N ILE A 56 -17.77 15.29 6.28
CA ILE A 56 -17.76 16.53 7.06
C ILE A 56 -17.78 17.76 6.13
N GLN A 57 -16.94 17.80 5.09
CA GLN A 57 -16.91 18.92 4.13
C GLN A 57 -18.24 19.10 3.41
N LEU A 58 -18.90 17.99 3.03
CA LEU A 58 -20.23 18.01 2.41
C LEU A 58 -21.28 18.60 3.35
N GLN A 59 -21.26 18.23 4.63
CA GLN A 59 -22.19 18.77 5.63
C GLN A 59 -21.96 20.26 5.89
N LEU A 60 -20.71 20.72 5.81
CA LEU A 60 -20.35 22.13 5.99
C LEU A 60 -20.52 22.98 4.71
N GLY A 61 -20.84 22.36 3.56
CA GLY A 61 -21.00 23.07 2.28
C GLY A 61 -19.69 23.65 1.74
N LEU A 62 -18.55 23.12 2.16
CA LEU A 62 -17.21 23.57 1.77
C LEU A 62 -16.71 22.79 0.54
N PRO A 63 -15.89 23.41 -0.33
CA PRO A 63 -15.30 22.72 -1.46
C PRO A 63 -14.34 21.62 -1.00
N ILE A 64 -14.49 20.42 -1.57
CA ILE A 64 -13.62 19.27 -1.27
C ILE A 64 -12.28 19.46 -1.97
N PRO A 65 -11.17 19.48 -1.24
CA PRO A 65 -9.87 19.62 -1.85
C PRO A 65 -9.46 18.35 -2.61
N TRP A 66 -8.71 18.53 -3.71
CA TRP A 66 -8.33 17.46 -4.63
C TRP A 66 -7.58 16.29 -3.96
N TYR A 67 -6.75 16.60 -2.96
CA TYR A 67 -5.89 15.61 -2.31
C TYR A 67 -6.68 14.61 -1.46
N PHE A 68 -7.89 14.95 -0.98
CA PHE A 68 -8.78 13.98 -0.32
C PHE A 68 -9.20 12.88 -1.29
N ILE A 69 -9.71 13.25 -2.47
CA ILE A 69 -10.16 12.28 -3.48
C ILE A 69 -8.97 11.52 -4.06
N TYR A 70 -7.85 12.19 -4.28
CA TYR A 70 -6.61 11.55 -4.70
C TYR A 70 -6.22 10.43 -3.73
N TYR A 71 -6.14 10.70 -2.42
CA TYR A 71 -5.62 9.69 -1.52
C TYR A 71 -6.61 8.54 -1.27
N ILE A 72 -7.92 8.81 -1.35
CA ILE A 72 -8.96 7.78 -1.38
C ILE A 72 -8.78 6.85 -2.59
N THR A 73 -8.59 7.41 -3.79
CA THR A 73 -8.42 6.58 -5.00
C THR A 73 -7.16 5.74 -4.93
N VAL A 74 -6.03 6.31 -4.47
CA VAL A 74 -4.78 5.56 -4.25
C VAL A 74 -4.96 4.45 -3.21
N GLY A 75 -5.64 4.72 -2.09
CA GLY A 75 -5.96 3.72 -1.08
C GLY A 75 -6.86 2.59 -1.62
N CYS A 76 -7.85 2.91 -2.45
CA CYS A 76 -8.68 1.91 -3.13
C CYS A 76 -7.87 1.06 -4.11
N ILE A 77 -6.96 1.65 -4.89
CA ILE A 77 -6.07 0.90 -5.79
C ILE A 77 -5.15 -0.02 -4.99
N ALA A 78 -4.65 0.43 -3.82
CA ALA A 78 -3.86 -0.41 -2.92
C ALA A 78 -4.67 -1.60 -2.37
N LEU A 79 -5.92 -1.38 -1.95
CA LEU A 79 -6.82 -2.47 -1.54
C LEU A 79 -7.09 -3.46 -2.68
N LEU A 80 -7.31 -2.98 -3.90
CA LEU A 80 -7.47 -3.84 -5.08
C LEU A 80 -6.19 -4.64 -5.38
N PHE A 81 -5.03 -4.02 -5.24
CA PHE A 81 -3.74 -4.69 -5.41
C PHE A 81 -3.54 -5.81 -4.36
N ILE A 82 -3.89 -5.56 -3.09
CA ILE A 82 -3.86 -6.56 -2.03
C ILE A 82 -4.84 -7.70 -2.33
N GLY A 83 -6.06 -7.39 -2.76
CA GLY A 83 -7.05 -8.39 -3.21
C GLY A 83 -6.54 -9.23 -4.38
N GLY A 84 -5.83 -8.61 -5.32
CA GLY A 84 -5.13 -9.29 -6.40
C GLY A 84 -4.07 -10.26 -5.90
N ILE A 85 -3.27 -9.88 -4.90
CA ILE A 85 -2.27 -10.77 -4.28
C ILE A 85 -2.97 -11.97 -3.61
N PHE A 86 -4.05 -11.75 -2.84
CA PHE A 86 -4.85 -12.84 -2.27
C PHE A 86 -5.33 -13.83 -3.34
N TRP A 87 -5.80 -13.31 -4.47
CA TRP A 87 -6.22 -14.13 -5.61
C TRP A 87 -5.06 -14.95 -6.21
N LEU A 88 -3.88 -14.35 -6.36
CA LEU A 88 -2.68 -15.04 -6.87
C LEU A 88 -2.19 -16.15 -5.92
N ILE A 89 -2.30 -15.93 -4.60
CA ILE A 89 -2.01 -16.96 -3.58
C ILE A 89 -2.97 -18.14 -3.74
N ALA A 90 -4.28 -17.88 -3.91
CA ALA A 90 -5.28 -18.92 -4.12
C ALA A 90 -4.98 -19.79 -5.35
N LYS A 91 -4.36 -19.22 -6.39
CA LYS A 91 -3.95 -19.93 -7.61
C LYS A 91 -2.53 -20.52 -7.55
N ARG A 92 -1.81 -20.39 -6.42
CA ARG A 92 -0.40 -20.81 -6.24
C ARG A 92 0.55 -20.30 -7.35
N ARG A 93 0.23 -19.16 -7.96
CA ARG A 93 1.02 -18.54 -9.05
C ARG A 93 1.37 -17.10 -8.68
N LEU A 94 2.23 -16.95 -7.67
CA LEU A 94 2.77 -15.63 -7.33
C LEU A 94 3.92 -15.28 -8.28
N LEU A 95 3.65 -14.41 -9.24
CA LEU A 95 4.66 -13.90 -10.18
C LEU A 95 5.39 -12.72 -9.55
N PRO A 96 6.69 -12.81 -9.24
CA PRO A 96 7.43 -11.72 -8.58
C PRO A 96 7.47 -10.43 -9.40
N ALA A 97 7.46 -10.56 -10.74
CA ALA A 97 7.46 -9.41 -11.64
C ALA A 97 6.23 -8.51 -11.46
N ILE A 98 5.04 -9.09 -11.27
CA ILE A 98 3.80 -8.32 -11.07
C ILE A 98 3.84 -7.58 -9.74
N VAL A 99 4.33 -8.24 -8.69
CA VAL A 99 4.46 -7.65 -7.35
C VAL A 99 5.45 -6.49 -7.37
N MET A 100 6.59 -6.64 -8.06
CA MET A 100 7.61 -5.58 -8.22
C MET A 100 7.04 -4.34 -8.90
N ILE A 101 6.43 -4.51 -10.08
CA ILE A 101 5.91 -3.38 -10.86
C ILE A 101 4.74 -2.71 -10.13
N GLY A 102 3.81 -3.49 -9.58
CA GLY A 102 2.67 -2.98 -8.83
C GLY A 102 3.08 -2.22 -7.57
N ALA A 103 4.05 -2.74 -6.82
CA ALA A 103 4.58 -2.08 -5.63
C ALA A 103 5.28 -0.76 -5.98
N PHE A 104 6.01 -0.69 -7.10
CA PHE A 104 6.68 0.54 -7.53
C PHE A 104 5.67 1.64 -7.92
N ILE A 105 4.65 1.30 -8.70
CA ILE A 105 3.60 2.26 -9.08
C ILE A 105 2.86 2.76 -7.85
N LEU A 106 2.46 1.84 -6.96
CA LEU A 106 1.80 2.19 -5.70
C LEU A 106 2.71 3.03 -4.81
N PHE A 107 4.00 2.72 -4.74
CA PHE A 107 4.97 3.50 -3.96
C PHE A 107 5.01 4.96 -4.39
N VAL A 108 5.10 5.23 -5.70
CA VAL A 108 5.13 6.61 -6.21
C VAL A 108 3.82 7.34 -5.89
N MET A 109 2.67 6.71 -6.14
CA MET A 109 1.37 7.32 -5.85
C MET A 109 1.17 7.56 -4.34
N TRP A 110 1.59 6.61 -3.52
CA TRP A 110 1.47 6.70 -2.07
C TRP A 110 2.38 7.78 -1.48
N LEU A 111 3.60 7.94 -2.02
CA LEU A 111 4.56 8.97 -1.60
C LEU A 111 4.00 10.37 -1.84
N ILE A 112 3.37 10.62 -2.99
CA ILE A 112 2.72 11.90 -3.29
C ILE A 112 1.65 12.21 -2.22
N GLY A 113 0.83 11.22 -1.86
CA GLY A 113 -0.16 11.36 -0.78
C GLY A 113 0.49 11.73 0.56
N LEU A 114 1.57 11.03 0.94
CA LEU A 114 2.30 11.32 2.18
C LEU A 114 2.86 12.74 2.21
N VAL A 115 3.46 13.21 1.11
CA VAL A 115 4.03 14.57 1.03
C VAL A 115 2.95 15.63 1.20
N VAL A 116 1.78 15.43 0.60
CA VAL A 116 0.68 16.40 0.76
C VAL A 116 0.15 16.41 2.20
N VAL A 117 0.01 15.24 2.83
CA VAL A 117 -0.39 15.13 4.24
C VAL A 117 0.63 15.77 5.16
N SER A 118 1.93 15.59 4.92
CA SER A 118 2.97 16.20 5.76
C SER A 118 2.97 17.73 5.66
N VAL A 119 2.79 18.27 4.46
CA VAL A 119 2.67 19.72 4.23
C VAL A 119 1.44 20.30 4.91
N GLN A 120 0.32 19.56 4.97
CA GLN A 120 -0.89 20.07 5.65
C GLN A 120 -0.79 20.00 7.17
N LEU A 121 -0.11 18.97 7.69
CA LEU A 121 0.05 18.81 9.13
C LEU A 121 1.02 19.86 9.71
N TRP A 122 2.14 20.10 9.02
CA TRP A 122 3.26 20.94 9.50
C TRP A 122 3.54 22.17 8.64
N GLY A 123 2.61 22.55 7.76
CA GLY A 123 2.80 23.67 6.83
C GLY A 123 2.96 25.03 7.51
N PRO A 124 3.62 25.98 6.82
CA PRO A 124 3.89 27.33 7.37
C PRO A 124 2.63 28.17 7.59
N ASP A 125 1.58 27.99 6.76
CA ASP A 125 0.32 28.72 6.87
C ASP A 125 -0.82 27.78 7.26
N GLY A 126 -1.47 28.04 8.40
CA GLY A 126 -2.66 27.31 8.84
C GLY A 126 -2.43 25.81 9.11
N SER A 127 -1.28 25.44 9.67
CA SER A 127 -1.01 24.04 10.03
C SER A 127 -2.09 23.49 10.96
N ILE A 128 -2.43 22.23 10.71
CA ILE A 128 -3.39 21.52 11.55
C ILE A 128 -2.83 21.41 12.97
N GLU A 129 -1.51 21.21 13.12
CA GLU A 129 -0.89 21.14 14.44
C GLU A 129 -1.05 22.44 15.25
N THR A 130 -0.81 23.61 14.67
CA THR A 130 -0.99 24.89 15.39
C THR A 130 -2.44 25.13 15.76
N THR A 131 -3.37 24.80 14.86
CA THR A 131 -4.82 24.88 15.11
C THR A 131 -5.24 23.92 16.23
N CYS A 132 -4.74 22.68 16.22
CA CYS A 132 -5.00 21.67 17.25
C CYS A 132 -4.42 22.10 18.60
N ASN A 133 -3.22 22.69 18.63
CA ASN A 133 -2.61 23.20 19.86
C ASN A 133 -3.41 24.35 20.46
N LEU A 134 -3.91 25.26 19.63
CA LEU A 134 -4.68 26.42 20.10
C LEU A 134 -6.10 26.04 20.57
N HIS A 135 -6.78 25.12 19.88
CA HIS A 135 -8.18 24.82 20.15
C HIS A 135 -8.43 23.57 21.00
N VAL A 136 -7.52 22.59 20.99
CA VAL A 136 -7.72 21.30 21.68
C VAL A 136 -6.83 21.15 22.89
N PHE A 137 -5.54 21.47 22.78
CA PHE A 137 -4.57 21.20 23.87
C PHE A 137 -4.54 22.27 24.98
N ASN A 138 -5.15 23.44 24.76
CA ASN A 138 -5.20 24.53 25.75
C ASN A 138 -6.54 24.65 26.50
N GLY A 139 -7.52 23.79 26.20
CA GLY A 139 -8.82 23.82 26.87
C GLY A 139 -9.36 22.40 27.09
N ASP A 140 -9.92 22.16 28.27
CA ASP A 140 -10.58 20.91 28.64
C ASP A 140 -12.01 21.21 29.12
N PRO A 141 -12.94 21.60 28.22
CA PRO A 141 -14.33 21.83 28.60
C PRO A 141 -15.00 20.50 29.01
N HIS A 142 -15.72 20.50 30.12
CA HIS A 142 -16.41 19.33 30.67
C HIS A 142 -17.93 19.59 30.74
N GLY A 143 -18.74 18.55 30.52
CA GLY A 143 -20.21 18.59 30.61
C GLY A 143 -20.92 18.32 29.28
N GLN A 144 -22.24 18.06 29.33
CA GLN A 144 -23.09 17.76 28.17
C GLN A 144 -23.53 19.03 27.42
N ASN A 145 -22.57 19.90 27.08
CA ASN A 145 -22.83 21.16 26.39
C ASN A 145 -22.34 21.10 24.94
N GLN A 146 -22.90 21.96 24.09
CA GLN A 146 -22.53 22.02 22.66
C GLN A 146 -21.04 22.35 22.45
N GLU A 147 -20.45 23.15 23.34
CA GLU A 147 -19.02 23.48 23.29
C GLU A 147 -18.13 22.25 23.52
N THR A 148 -18.48 21.39 24.48
CA THR A 148 -17.76 20.12 24.72
C THR A 148 -17.85 19.19 23.51
N MET A 149 -19.02 19.13 22.85
CA MET A 149 -19.18 18.32 21.64
C MET A 149 -18.35 18.85 20.48
N ALA A 150 -18.29 20.17 20.30
CA ALA A 150 -17.45 20.80 19.28
C ALA A 150 -15.96 20.54 19.53
N TRP A 151 -15.52 20.63 20.79
CA TRP A 151 -14.15 20.31 21.18
C TRP A 151 -13.80 18.83 20.95
N LEU A 152 -14.68 17.89 21.32
CA LEU A 152 -14.48 16.45 21.07
C LEU A 152 -14.36 16.16 19.57
N GLN A 153 -15.16 16.82 18.73
CA GLN A 153 -15.09 16.69 17.28
C GLN A 153 -13.75 17.21 16.74
N GLN A 154 -13.30 18.39 17.18
CA GLN A 154 -11.99 18.94 16.79
C GLN A 154 -10.84 18.04 17.23
N ARG A 155 -10.89 17.52 18.46
CA ARG A 155 -9.90 16.57 18.98
C ARG A 155 -9.83 15.30 18.13
N SER A 156 -10.98 14.76 17.72
CA SER A 156 -11.05 13.60 16.82
C SER A 156 -10.37 13.88 15.48
N ILE A 157 -10.65 15.04 14.87
CA ILE A 157 -10.02 15.45 13.61
C ILE A 157 -8.50 15.51 13.75
N CYS A 158 -7.99 16.16 14.79
CA CYS A 158 -6.55 16.25 15.06
C CYS A 158 -5.87 14.88 15.18
N GLN A 159 -6.48 13.95 15.93
CA GLN A 159 -5.97 12.60 16.09
C GLN A 159 -6.00 11.80 14.78
N CYS A 160 -7.05 11.98 13.97
CA CYS A 160 -7.14 11.37 12.64
C CYS A 160 -6.02 11.81 11.71
N TRP A 161 -5.60 13.07 11.74
CA TRP A 161 -4.48 13.57 10.93
C TRP A 161 -3.14 12.92 11.31
N HIS A 162 -2.85 12.83 12.61
CA HIS A 162 -1.67 12.14 13.12
C HIS A 162 -1.69 10.64 12.79
N LEU A 163 -2.85 10.01 12.91
CA LEU A 163 -3.06 8.60 12.54
C LEU A 163 -2.79 8.38 11.05
N VAL A 164 -3.36 9.20 10.17
CA VAL A 164 -3.15 9.10 8.72
C VAL A 164 -1.69 9.29 8.39
N PHE A 165 -1.00 10.28 8.97
CA PHE A 165 0.42 10.49 8.74
C PHE A 165 1.26 9.27 9.13
N ALA A 166 1.03 8.72 10.33
CA ALA A 166 1.74 7.53 10.80
C ALA A 166 1.47 6.31 9.91
N MET A 167 0.21 6.06 9.54
CA MET A 167 -0.17 4.93 8.67
C MET A 167 0.31 5.11 7.22
N SER A 168 0.45 6.35 6.77
CA SER A 168 1.01 6.67 5.46
C SER A 168 2.50 6.38 5.43
N LEU A 169 3.23 6.77 6.49
CA LEU A 169 4.67 6.54 6.62
C LEU A 169 5.00 5.05 6.75
N THR A 170 4.22 4.30 7.52
CA THR A 170 4.35 2.84 7.57
C THR A 170 4.05 2.22 6.21
N GLY A 171 3.01 2.68 5.50
CA GLY A 171 2.72 2.23 4.13
C GLY A 171 3.90 2.40 3.16
N VAL A 172 4.56 3.55 3.17
CA VAL A 172 5.76 3.79 2.33
C VAL A 172 6.89 2.82 2.67
N ALA A 173 7.22 2.66 3.96
CA ALA A 173 8.28 1.77 4.39
C ALA A 173 8.01 0.31 4.00
N PHE A 174 6.77 -0.15 4.15
CA PHE A 174 6.37 -1.51 3.78
C PHE A 174 6.32 -1.72 2.27
N LEU A 175 5.94 -0.71 1.47
CA LEU A 175 6.03 -0.78 0.01
C LEU A 175 7.48 -0.93 -0.47
N VAL A 176 8.44 -0.26 0.19
CA VAL A 176 9.88 -0.50 -0.09
C VAL A 176 10.29 -1.91 0.32
N TRP A 177 9.83 -2.38 1.47
CA TRP A 177 10.18 -3.73 1.94
C TRP A 177 9.69 -4.82 0.98
N VAL A 178 8.48 -4.72 0.42
CA VAL A 178 8.00 -5.74 -0.52
C VAL A 178 8.79 -5.76 -1.83
N MET A 179 9.32 -4.62 -2.27
CA MET A 179 10.22 -4.56 -3.42
C MET A 179 11.52 -5.34 -3.14
N ILE A 180 12.10 -5.17 -1.95
CA ILE A 180 13.30 -5.92 -1.53
C ILE A 180 13.01 -7.43 -1.46
N MET A 181 11.88 -7.81 -0.85
CA MET A 181 11.49 -9.23 -0.76
C MET A 181 11.26 -9.84 -2.15
N ALA A 182 10.58 -9.13 -3.05
CA ALA A 182 10.31 -9.62 -4.39
C ALA A 182 11.61 -9.74 -5.21
N TYR A 183 12.58 -8.84 -5.00
CA TYR A 183 13.92 -8.96 -5.59
C TYR A 183 14.69 -10.18 -5.07
N GLN A 184 14.71 -10.40 -3.75
CA GLN A 184 15.35 -11.58 -3.16
C GLN A 184 14.77 -12.89 -3.70
N VAL A 185 13.44 -12.95 -3.85
CA VAL A 185 12.76 -14.11 -4.43
C VAL A 185 13.10 -14.28 -5.91
N PHE A 186 13.32 -13.19 -6.66
CA PHE A 186 13.72 -13.25 -8.07
C PHE A 186 15.17 -13.71 -8.27
N VAL A 187 16.09 -13.30 -7.39
CA VAL A 187 17.51 -13.70 -7.47
C VAL A 187 17.72 -15.13 -6.95
N ASN A 188 17.01 -15.53 -5.90
CA ASN A 188 17.20 -16.84 -5.26
C ASN A 188 16.43 -17.99 -5.95
N SER A 189 15.55 -17.66 -6.89
CA SER A 189 14.84 -18.64 -7.73
C SER A 189 15.66 -19.06 -8.93
#